data_AF-A0A530Y457-F1
#
_entry.id   AF-A0A530Y457-F1
#
_cell.length_a   1.000
_cell.length_b   1.000
_cell.length_c   1.000
_cell.angle_alpha   90.00
_cell.angle_beta   90.00
_cell.angle_gamma   90.00
#
_symmetry.space_group_name_H-M   'P 1'
#
loop_
_entity.id
_entity.type
_entity.pdbx_description
1 polymer ?
#
loop_
_entity_poly.entity_id
_entity_poly.type
_entity_poly.pdbx_seq_one_letter_code
_entity_poly.pdbx_strand_id
1 'polypeptide(L)'
;SWRFMTTAPLAASDLAAIQNSQQFGDAPLMPLPITRPQALSPDTSIVHAVTPGGSDAEYLRLSAPVASTPWRLDYLVPAEAPIAAAAREMRLLALGVLVPLLGLAAYLLWRRQSGQMRIAAEQAARTELERRVVERTEDLSRARDRLQAEISDHRSTEAKLQVVQQDLVQANRLAILG
;
A
#
# COMPACT_ATOMS: atom_id res chain seq x y z
N SER A 1 -10.02 -14.96 -44.46
CA SER A 1 -11.37 -15.03 -45.06
C SER A 1 -11.91 -16.43 -44.86
N TRP A 2 -13.17 -16.61 -44.44
CA TRP A 2 -13.81 -17.93 -44.17
C TRP A 2 -14.68 -18.43 -45.33
N ARG A 3 -14.68 -17.73 -46.46
CA ARG A 3 -15.49 -18.09 -47.62
C ARG A 3 -15.05 -19.45 -48.17
N PHE A 4 -16.03 -20.35 -48.40
CA PHE A 4 -15.84 -21.72 -48.88
C PHE A 4 -15.00 -22.61 -47.96
N MET A 5 -15.00 -22.34 -46.66
CA MET A 5 -14.51 -23.30 -45.66
C MET A 5 -15.62 -24.29 -45.29
N THR A 6 -15.23 -25.45 -44.76
CA THR A 6 -16.13 -26.56 -44.47
C THR A 6 -16.42 -26.68 -42.98
N THR A 7 -17.63 -27.10 -42.61
CA THR A 7 -17.99 -27.27 -41.19
C THR A 7 -17.38 -28.53 -40.57
N ALA A 8 -16.99 -29.50 -41.41
CA ALA A 8 -16.33 -30.73 -41.04
C ALA A 8 -15.30 -31.13 -42.12
N PRO A 9 -14.28 -31.94 -41.77
CA PRO A 9 -13.35 -32.49 -42.75
C PRO A 9 -14.06 -33.25 -43.86
N LEU A 10 -13.75 -32.91 -45.12
CA LEU A 10 -14.25 -33.64 -46.29
C LEU A 10 -13.35 -34.83 -46.61
N ALA A 11 -13.95 -35.91 -47.12
CA ALA A 11 -13.19 -37.06 -47.59
C ALA A 11 -12.40 -36.69 -48.86
N ALA A 12 -11.25 -37.34 -49.06
CA ALA A 12 -10.39 -37.05 -50.22
C ALA A 12 -11.08 -37.28 -51.57
N SER A 13 -11.97 -38.29 -51.66
CA SER A 13 -12.79 -38.57 -52.84
C SER A 13 -13.74 -37.41 -53.18
N ASP A 14 -14.37 -36.84 -52.15
CA ASP A 14 -15.36 -35.78 -52.30
C ASP A 14 -14.68 -34.47 -52.68
N LEU A 15 -13.53 -34.18 -52.08
CA LEU A 15 -12.69 -33.05 -52.46
C LEU A 15 -12.25 -33.12 -53.92
N ALA A 16 -11.81 -34.29 -54.39
CA ALA A 16 -11.42 -34.49 -55.80
C ALA A 16 -12.61 -34.29 -56.75
N ALA A 17 -13.79 -34.81 -56.40
CA ALA A 17 -15.00 -34.61 -57.19
C ALA A 17 -15.40 -33.13 -57.28
N ILE A 18 -15.35 -32.41 -56.16
CA ILE A 18 -15.66 -30.97 -56.10
C ILE A 18 -14.64 -30.15 -56.90
N GLN A 19 -13.34 -30.45 -56.79
CA GLN A 19 -12.30 -29.79 -57.59
C GLN A 19 -12.50 -30.02 -59.09
N ASN A 20 -12.81 -31.26 -59.49
CA ASN A 20 -13.10 -31.60 -60.89
C ASN A 20 -14.32 -30.88 -61.45
N SER A 21 -15.31 -30.54 -60.61
CA SER A 21 -16.50 -29.79 -61.02
C SER A 21 -16.22 -28.33 -61.41
N GLN A 22 -15.07 -27.78 -61.00
CA GLN A 22 -14.66 -26.38 -61.19
C GLN A 22 -15.65 -25.32 -60.62
N GLN A 23 -16.68 -25.73 -59.87
CA GLN A 23 -17.72 -24.82 -59.35
C GLN A 23 -17.19 -23.83 -58.29
N PHE A 24 -16.07 -24.16 -57.64
CA PHE A 24 -15.50 -23.39 -56.53
C PHE A 24 -14.11 -22.83 -56.81
N GLY A 25 -13.58 -22.99 -58.04
CA GLY A 25 -12.22 -22.57 -58.41
C GLY A 25 -11.15 -23.14 -57.48
N ASP A 26 -10.12 -22.34 -57.17
CA ASP A 26 -9.01 -22.70 -56.29
C ASP A 26 -9.33 -22.53 -54.79
N ALA A 27 -10.60 -22.69 -54.40
CA ALA A 27 -10.98 -22.59 -52.99
C ALA A 27 -10.33 -23.72 -52.17
N PRO A 28 -9.74 -23.43 -51.00
CA PRO A 28 -9.01 -24.42 -50.22
C PRO A 28 -9.91 -25.49 -49.58
N LEU A 29 -11.22 -25.25 -49.46
CA LEU A 29 -12.22 -26.17 -48.86
C LEU A 29 -11.81 -26.75 -47.49
N MET A 30 -10.96 -26.02 -46.76
CA MET A 30 -10.46 -26.43 -45.46
C MET A 30 -11.53 -26.27 -44.37
N PRO A 31 -11.50 -27.08 -43.31
CA PRO A 31 -12.40 -26.93 -42.17
C PRO A 31 -12.28 -25.54 -41.54
N LEU A 32 -13.41 -24.97 -41.10
CA LEU A 32 -13.38 -23.75 -40.30
C LEU A 32 -12.49 -23.99 -39.07
N PRO A 33 -11.71 -22.98 -38.65
CA PRO A 33 -10.87 -23.05 -37.44
C PRO A 33 -11.74 -22.92 -36.18
N ILE A 34 -12.74 -23.78 -36.04
CA ILE A 34 -13.64 -23.89 -34.91
C ILE A 34 -13.22 -25.12 -34.10
N THR A 35 -12.87 -24.92 -32.85
CA THR A 35 -12.36 -25.95 -31.95
C THR A 35 -13.17 -26.00 -30.66
N ARG A 36 -13.03 -27.11 -29.91
CA ARG A 36 -13.62 -27.30 -28.58
C ARG A 36 -15.13 -26.99 -28.50
N PRO A 37 -16.00 -27.63 -29.31
CA PRO A 37 -17.43 -27.45 -29.17
C PRO A 37 -17.94 -28.04 -27.85
N GLN A 38 -18.47 -27.20 -26.97
CA GLN A 38 -19.19 -27.60 -25.77
C GLN A 38 -20.68 -27.36 -26.00
N ALA A 39 -21.47 -28.43 -26.11
CA ALA A 39 -22.91 -28.32 -26.30
C ALA A 39 -23.61 -27.88 -25.01
N LEU A 40 -24.44 -26.84 -25.09
CA LEU A 40 -25.33 -26.41 -24.01
C LEU A 40 -26.77 -26.87 -24.29
N SER A 41 -27.15 -26.93 -25.56
CA SER A 41 -28.47 -27.34 -26.04
C SER A 41 -28.35 -27.85 -27.50
N PRO A 42 -29.38 -28.49 -28.07
CA PRO A 42 -29.32 -29.04 -29.43
C PRO A 42 -28.88 -28.02 -30.50
N ASP A 43 -29.29 -26.76 -30.32
CA ASP A 43 -29.06 -25.66 -31.26
C ASP A 43 -28.08 -24.61 -30.72
N THR A 44 -27.42 -24.88 -29.58
CA THR A 44 -26.54 -23.91 -28.90
C THR A 44 -25.31 -24.58 -28.31
N SER A 45 -24.13 -24.07 -28.68
CA SER A 45 -22.84 -24.58 -28.19
C SER A 45 -21.84 -23.45 -27.99
N ILE A 46 -21.00 -23.53 -26.97
CA ILE A 46 -19.81 -22.70 -26.86
C ILE A 46 -18.70 -23.30 -27.74
N VAL A 47 -18.02 -22.45 -28.50
CA VAL A 47 -16.93 -22.85 -29.40
C VAL A 47 -15.79 -21.84 -29.33
N HIS A 48 -14.57 -22.29 -29.60
CA HIS A 48 -13.44 -21.39 -29.88
C HIS A 48 -13.27 -21.25 -31.38
N ALA A 49 -13.15 -20.02 -31.89
CA ALA A 49 -13.03 -19.78 -33.31
C ALA A 49 -12.07 -18.64 -33.65
N VAL A 50 -11.30 -18.79 -34.72
CA VAL A 50 -10.41 -17.71 -35.23
C VAL A 50 -11.09 -16.96 -36.37
N THR A 51 -11.84 -15.91 -36.05
CA THR A 51 -12.62 -15.14 -37.03
C THR A 51 -11.74 -14.35 -38.01
N PRO A 52 -12.21 -14.03 -39.23
CA PRO A 52 -11.43 -13.24 -40.17
C PRO A 52 -11.12 -11.84 -39.61
N GLY A 53 -9.85 -11.56 -39.32
CA GLY A 53 -9.41 -10.29 -38.74
C GLY A 53 -9.50 -10.21 -37.21
N GLY A 54 -9.94 -11.29 -36.55
CA GLY A 54 -9.94 -11.43 -35.10
C GLY A 54 -8.86 -12.38 -34.58
N SER A 55 -8.72 -12.45 -33.26
CA SER A 55 -7.93 -13.45 -32.56
C SER A 55 -8.76 -14.69 -32.22
N ASP A 56 -8.10 -15.77 -31.80
CA ASP A 56 -8.77 -16.90 -31.14
C ASP A 56 -9.51 -16.38 -29.89
N ALA A 57 -10.81 -16.60 -29.84
CA ALA A 57 -11.68 -16.14 -28.76
C ALA A 57 -12.83 -17.13 -28.56
N GLU A 58 -13.49 -17.02 -27.41
CA GLU A 58 -14.67 -17.81 -27.10
C GLU A 58 -15.94 -17.21 -27.72
N TYR A 59 -16.73 -18.03 -28.41
CA TYR A 59 -17.97 -17.65 -29.07
C TYR A 59 -19.12 -18.58 -28.66
N LEU A 60 -20.32 -18.01 -28.53
CA LEU A 60 -21.56 -18.75 -28.50
C LEU A 60 -22.04 -18.99 -29.95
N ARG A 61 -22.09 -20.26 -30.36
CA ARG A 61 -22.65 -20.69 -31.65
C ARG A 61 -24.13 -21.01 -31.48
N LEU A 62 -24.96 -20.33 -32.25
CA LEU A 62 -26.41 -20.53 -32.37
C LEU A 62 -26.70 -21.12 -33.75
N SER A 63 -27.35 -22.27 -33.80
CA SER A 63 -27.68 -22.95 -35.05
C SER A 63 -29.18 -22.92 -35.28
N ALA A 64 -29.64 -22.39 -36.41
CA ALA A 64 -31.06 -22.29 -36.73
C ALA A 64 -31.35 -22.79 -38.16
N PRO A 65 -32.42 -23.57 -38.38
CA PRO A 65 -32.84 -23.92 -39.73
C PRO A 65 -33.39 -22.70 -40.46
N VAL A 66 -33.08 -22.58 -41.76
CA VAL A 66 -33.65 -21.55 -42.61
C VAL A 66 -34.98 -22.07 -43.16
N ALA A 67 -36.08 -21.42 -42.76
CA ALA A 67 -37.42 -21.82 -43.19
C ALA A 67 -37.49 -21.99 -44.71
N SER A 68 -38.20 -23.01 -45.19
CA SER A 68 -38.38 -23.35 -46.61
C SER A 68 -37.14 -23.80 -47.41
N THR A 69 -35.99 -24.05 -46.76
CA THR A 69 -34.76 -24.53 -47.44
C THR A 69 -34.07 -25.64 -46.63
N PRO A 70 -33.19 -26.46 -47.24
CA PRO A 70 -32.35 -27.39 -46.49
C PRO A 70 -31.17 -26.72 -45.76
N TRP A 71 -31.11 -25.38 -45.73
CA TRP A 71 -29.97 -24.66 -45.18
C TRP A 71 -30.08 -24.48 -43.66
N ARG A 72 -28.92 -24.44 -43.02
CA ARG A 72 -28.76 -24.14 -41.59
C ARG A 72 -27.86 -22.93 -41.44
N LEU A 73 -28.29 -21.97 -40.66
CA LEU A 73 -27.55 -20.77 -40.34
C LEU A 73 -26.86 -20.96 -38.99
N ASP A 74 -25.54 -20.85 -38.98
CA ASP A 74 -24.74 -20.81 -37.77
C ASP A 74 -24.30 -19.37 -37.49
N TYR A 75 -24.73 -18.82 -36.35
CA TYR A 75 -24.39 -17.49 -35.89
C TYR A 75 -23.40 -17.57 -34.73
N LEU A 76 -22.29 -16.84 -34.80
CA LEU A 76 -21.26 -16.80 -33.75
C LEU A 76 -21.31 -15.45 -33.05
N VAL A 77 -21.65 -15.48 -31.76
CA VAL A 77 -21.68 -14.30 -30.89
C VAL A 77 -20.47 -14.33 -29.96
N PRO A 78 -19.65 -13.26 -29.86
CA PRO A 78 -18.52 -13.23 -28.94
C PRO A 78 -18.98 -13.42 -27.48
N ALA A 79 -18.51 -14.47 -26.80
CA ALA A 79 -18.86 -14.73 -25.40
C ALA A 79 -18.13 -13.76 -24.45
N GLU A 80 -16.96 -13.26 -24.86
CA GLU A 80 -16.12 -12.39 -24.05
C GLU A 80 -16.63 -10.95 -23.92
N ALA A 81 -17.40 -10.44 -24.89
CA ALA A 81 -17.84 -9.04 -24.90
C ALA A 81 -18.68 -8.65 -23.67
N PRO A 82 -19.68 -9.45 -23.21
CA PRO A 82 -20.38 -9.15 -21.97
C PRO A 82 -19.57 -9.47 -20.69
N ILE A 83 -18.70 -10.49 -20.73
CA ILE A 83 -17.96 -10.95 -19.53
C ILE A 83 -16.79 -10.02 -19.20
N ALA A 84 -16.07 -9.53 -20.20
CA ALA A 84 -14.94 -8.61 -20.01
C ALA A 84 -15.39 -7.26 -19.41
N ALA A 85 -16.58 -6.77 -19.80
CA ALA A 85 -17.17 -5.57 -19.22
C ALA A 85 -17.56 -5.78 -17.74
N ALA A 86 -18.29 -6.86 -17.44
CA ALA A 86 -18.68 -7.20 -16.07
C ALA A 86 -17.49 -7.47 -15.14
N ALA A 87 -16.47 -8.18 -15.63
CA ALA A 87 -15.24 -8.46 -14.88
C ALA A 87 -14.44 -7.18 -14.59
N ARG A 88 -14.41 -6.22 -15.54
CA ARG A 88 -13.77 -4.92 -15.34
C ARG A 88 -14.47 -4.09 -14.28
N GLU A 89 -15.81 -4.07 -14.29
CA GLU A 89 -16.61 -3.38 -13.27
C GLU A 89 -16.40 -3.98 -11.88
N MET A 90 -16.44 -5.32 -11.74
CA MET A 90 -16.15 -5.99 -10.48
C MET A 90 -14.74 -5.68 -9.98
N ARG A 91 -13.75 -5.66 -10.88
CA ARG A 91 -12.36 -5.35 -10.51
C ARG A 91 -12.23 -3.90 -10.02
N LEU A 92 -12.91 -2.95 -10.64
CA LEU A 92 -12.92 -1.54 -10.20
C LEU A 92 -13.60 -1.37 -8.84
N LEU A 93 -14.74 -2.03 -8.61
CA LEU A 93 -15.42 -2.03 -7.31
C LEU A 93 -14.55 -2.66 -6.22
N ALA A 94 -13.93 -3.81 -6.52
CA ALA A 94 -13.01 -4.46 -5.59
C ALA A 94 -11.83 -3.56 -5.24
N LEU A 95 -11.22 -2.90 -6.22
CA LEU A 95 -10.14 -1.94 -5.98
C LEU A 95 -10.62 -0.74 -5.14
N GLY A 96 -11.82 -0.23 -5.45
CA GLY A 96 -12.45 0.88 -4.76
C GLY A 96 -12.72 0.63 -3.28
N VAL A 97 -12.85 -0.63 -2.86
CA VAL A 97 -12.99 -1.02 -1.45
C VAL A 97 -11.65 -1.42 -0.82
N LEU A 98 -10.83 -2.20 -1.53
CA LEU A 98 -9.59 -2.76 -0.97
C LEU A 98 -8.54 -1.67 -0.72
N VAL A 99 -8.36 -0.74 -1.66
CA VAL A 99 -7.36 0.34 -1.55
C VAL A 99 -7.59 1.24 -0.34
N PRO A 100 -8.80 1.80 -0.10
CA PRO A 100 -9.01 2.62 1.09
C PRO A 100 -8.91 1.82 2.39
N LEU A 101 -9.30 0.54 2.41
CA LEU A 101 -9.11 -0.31 3.60
C LEU A 101 -7.62 -0.51 3.93
N LEU A 102 -6.79 -0.83 2.93
CA LEU A 102 -5.35 -0.95 3.12
C LEU A 102 -4.71 0.39 3.51
N GLY A 103 -5.15 1.49 2.89
CA GLY A 103 -4.70 2.85 3.24
C GLY A 103 -5.06 3.23 4.68
N LEU A 104 -6.27 2.91 5.14
CA LEU A 104 -6.71 3.16 6.51
C LEU A 104 -5.91 2.30 7.50
N ALA A 105 -5.71 1.01 7.20
CA ALA A 105 -4.91 0.13 8.04
C ALA A 105 -3.45 0.64 8.17
N ALA A 106 -2.82 1.01 7.06
CA ALA A 106 -1.49 1.59 7.05
C ALA A 106 -1.42 2.90 7.84
N TYR A 107 -2.40 3.79 7.68
CA TYR A 107 -2.50 5.04 8.43
C TYR A 107 -2.62 4.80 9.94
N LEU A 108 -3.46 3.86 10.37
CA LEU A 108 -3.62 3.52 11.79
C LEU A 108 -2.34 2.92 12.38
N LEU A 109 -1.64 2.06 11.64
CA LEU A 109 -0.36 1.51 12.06
C LEU A 109 0.71 2.59 12.20
N TRP A 110 0.83 3.48 11.20
CA TRP A 110 1.75 4.61 11.25
C TRP A 110 1.45 5.53 12.43
N ARG A 111 0.18 5.91 12.62
CA ARG A 111 -0.26 6.75 13.75
C ARG A 111 0.07 6.12 15.10
N ARG A 112 -0.12 4.80 15.25
CA ARG A 112 0.23 4.07 16.48
C ARG A 112 1.73 4.09 16.74
N GLN A 113 2.55 3.84 15.72
CA GLN A 113 4.01 3.85 15.85
C GLN A 113 4.53 5.25 16.19
N SER A 114 4.03 6.29 15.52
CA SER A 114 4.42 7.68 15.83
C SER A 114 4.02 8.10 17.24
N GLY A 115 2.89 7.61 17.77
CA GLY A 115 2.50 7.85 19.16
C GLY A 115 3.47 7.26 20.17
N GLN A 116 3.93 6.02 19.95
CA GLN A 116 4.89 5.36 20.84
C GLN A 116 6.26 6.06 20.83
N MET A 117 6.75 6.47 19.67
CA MET A 117 8.01 7.21 19.55
C MET A 117 7.97 8.55 20.31
N ARG A 118 6.84 9.26 20.26
CA ARG A 118 6.65 10.51 21.01
C ARG A 118 6.72 10.29 22.52
N ILE A 119 6.05 9.26 23.04
CA ILE A 119 6.06 8.95 24.47
C ILE A 119 7.49 8.62 24.94
N ALA A 120 8.22 7.81 24.18
CA ALA A 120 9.61 7.48 24.52
C ALA A 120 10.53 8.72 24.49
N ALA A 121 10.35 9.60 23.50
CA ALA A 121 11.12 10.84 23.41
C ALA A 121 10.82 11.81 24.57
N GLU A 122 9.54 11.95 24.96
CA GLU A 122 9.15 12.77 26.11
C GLU A 122 9.71 12.22 27.42
N GLN A 123 9.70 10.90 27.61
CA GLN A 123 10.30 10.26 28.78
C GLN A 123 11.81 10.51 28.86
N ALA A 124 12.53 10.31 27.76
CA ALA A 124 13.97 10.57 27.70
C ALA A 124 14.30 12.05 28.00
N ALA A 125 13.51 12.99 27.45
CA ALA A 125 13.67 14.42 27.71
C ALA A 125 13.41 14.76 29.19
N ARG A 126 12.40 14.15 29.82
CA ARG A 126 12.12 14.32 31.25
C ARG A 126 13.27 13.82 32.12
N THR A 127 13.78 12.62 31.86
CA THR A 127 14.91 12.07 32.62
C THR A 127 16.16 12.94 32.51
N GLU A 128 16.45 13.47 31.32
CA GLU A 128 17.59 14.39 31.13
C GLU A 128 17.38 15.72 31.86
N LEU A 129 16.15 16.25 31.88
CA LEU A 129 15.81 17.45 32.66
C LEU A 129 15.96 17.20 34.17
N GLU A 130 15.45 16.08 34.67
CA GLU A 130 15.59 15.68 36.08
C GLU A 130 17.07 15.58 36.48
N ARG A 131 17.90 14.94 35.64
CA ARG A 131 19.36 14.87 35.86
C ARG A 131 19.98 16.25 35.99
N ARG A 132 19.66 17.16 35.05
CA ARG A 132 20.18 18.54 35.08
C ARG A 132 19.70 19.34 36.28
N VAL A 133 18.45 19.15 36.69
CA VAL A 133 17.90 19.80 37.88
C VAL A 133 18.67 19.35 39.10
N VAL A 134 18.88 18.03 39.29
CA VAL A 134 19.67 17.49 40.41
C VAL A 134 21.09 18.05 40.40
N GLU A 135 21.78 18.00 39.26
CA GLU A 135 23.15 18.55 39.14
C GLU A 135 23.22 20.02 39.51
N ARG A 136 22.28 20.83 39.00
CA ARG A 136 22.23 22.27 39.33
C ARG A 136 21.86 22.53 40.78
N THR A 137 20.96 21.74 41.37
CA THR A 137 20.61 21.85 42.78
C THR A 137 21.81 21.51 43.66
N GLU A 138 22.57 20.47 43.33
CA GLU A 138 23.80 20.13 44.04
C GLU A 138 24.88 21.23 43.91
N ASP A 139 25.08 21.76 42.70
CA ASP A 139 26.05 22.84 42.51
C ASP A 139 25.67 24.11 43.29
N LEU A 140 24.37 24.47 43.26
CA LEU A 140 23.84 25.61 44.01
C LEU A 140 23.91 25.37 45.51
N SER A 141 23.61 24.16 46.00
CA SER A 141 23.70 23.84 47.42
C SER A 141 25.15 23.92 47.91
N ARG A 142 26.11 23.37 47.14
CA ARG A 142 27.55 23.49 47.45
C ARG A 142 28.01 24.95 47.45
N ALA A 143 27.58 25.75 46.48
CA ALA A 143 27.93 27.17 46.42
C ALA A 143 27.35 27.95 47.61
N ARG A 144 26.09 27.69 47.95
CA ARG A 144 25.42 28.25 49.14
C ARG A 144 26.18 27.89 50.41
N ASP A 145 26.54 26.62 50.60
CA ASP A 145 27.21 26.15 51.82
C ASP A 145 28.59 26.80 51.99
N ARG A 146 29.34 27.00 50.89
CA ARG A 146 30.61 27.73 50.89
C ARG A 146 30.43 29.20 51.27
N LEU A 147 29.47 29.89 50.65
CA LEU A 147 29.17 31.29 50.97
C LEU A 147 28.75 31.46 52.44
N GLN A 148 27.94 30.53 52.95
CA GLN A 148 27.50 30.54 54.34
C GLN A 148 28.70 30.41 55.30
N ALA A 149 29.66 29.53 54.96
CA ALA A 149 30.88 29.35 55.74
C ALA A 149 31.76 30.62 55.73
N GLU A 150 31.94 31.25 54.56
CA GLU A 150 32.71 32.49 54.42
C GLU A 150 32.09 33.65 55.19
N ILE A 151 30.75 33.81 55.14
CA ILE A 151 30.02 34.81 55.93
C ILE A 151 30.21 34.58 57.43
N SER A 152 30.14 33.33 57.89
CA SER A 152 30.35 32.99 59.30
C SER A 152 31.77 33.32 59.76
N ASP A 153 32.78 33.03 58.94
CA ASP A 153 34.18 33.29 59.26
C ASP A 153 34.46 34.80 59.31
N HIS A 154 33.90 35.57 58.37
CA HIS A 154 33.99 37.03 58.35
C HIS A 154 33.38 37.66 59.61
N ARG A 155 32.16 37.25 60.00
CA ARG A 155 31.52 37.71 61.24
C ARG A 155 32.35 37.39 62.48
N SER A 156 32.99 36.23 62.52
CA SER A 156 33.85 35.85 63.64
C SER A 156 35.09 36.75 63.74
N THR A 157 35.64 37.14 62.59
CA THR A 157 36.82 38.02 62.50
C THR A 157 36.46 39.46 62.88
N GLU A 158 35.31 39.96 62.41
CA GLU A 158 34.78 41.27 62.81
C GLU A 158 34.53 41.34 64.32
N ALA A 159 33.93 40.30 64.91
CA ALA A 159 33.70 40.24 66.35
C ALA A 159 35.02 40.27 67.14
N LYS A 160 36.05 39.52 66.70
CA LYS A 160 37.39 39.56 67.30
C LYS A 160 38.03 40.94 67.19
N LEU A 161 37.90 41.61 66.03
CA LEU A 161 38.41 42.96 65.83
C LEU A 161 37.76 43.97 66.78
N GLN A 162 36.44 43.88 66.98
CA GLN A 162 35.73 44.75 67.94
C GLN A 162 36.22 44.55 69.37
N VAL A 163 36.42 43.31 69.81
CA VAL A 163 36.96 43.00 71.15
C VAL A 163 38.37 43.60 71.32
N VAL A 164 39.27 43.37 70.35
CA VAL A 164 40.64 43.92 70.40
C VAL A 164 40.65 45.45 70.43
N GLN A 165 39.76 46.10 69.66
CA GLN A 165 39.65 47.56 69.68
C GLN A 165 39.18 48.07 71.06
N GLN A 166 38.24 47.39 71.70
CA GLN A 166 37.78 47.74 73.05
C GLN A 166 38.91 47.60 74.08
N ASP A 167 39.67 46.51 74.02
CA ASP A 167 40.83 46.27 74.90
C ASP A 167 41.90 47.35 74.74
N LEU A 168 42.18 47.78 73.50
CA LEU A 168 43.14 48.87 73.23
C LEU A 168 42.67 50.21 73.79
N VAL A 169 41.38 50.54 73.65
CA VAL A 169 40.81 51.76 74.23
C VAL A 169 40.92 51.73 75.76
N GLN A 170 40.67 50.57 76.38
CA GLN A 170 40.79 50.41 77.82
C GLN A 170 42.24 50.50 78.30
N ALA A 171 43.19 49.87 77.60
CA ALA A 171 44.62 49.98 77.90
C ALA A 171 45.12 51.42 77.79
N ASN A 172 44.69 52.17 76.78
CA ASN A 172 45.03 53.59 76.63
C ASN A 172 44.43 54.45 77.76
N ARG A 173 43.18 54.21 78.15
CA ARG A 173 42.57 54.89 79.31
C ARG A 173 43.34 54.64 80.60
N LEU A 174 43.82 53.42 80.84
CA LEU A 174 44.64 53.07 82.00
C LEU A 174 46.00 53.78 81.97
N ALA A 175 46.64 53.91 80.82
CA ALA A 175 47.92 54.58 80.65
C ALA A 175 47.84 56.12 80.83
N ILE A 176 46.67 56.74 80.64
CA ILE A 176 46.46 58.18 80.84
C ILE A 176 46.13 58.51 82.31
N LEU A 177 45.70 57.53 83.10
CA LEU A 177 45.26 57.70 84.50
C LEU A 177 46.29 57.24 85.55
N GLY A 178 47.42 56.66 85.14
CA GLY A 178 48.59 56.38 85.99
C GLY A 178 49.74 57.30 85.63
#